data_AF-A0A9N9IKC4-F1
#
_entry.id   AF-A0A9N9IKC4-F1
#
_cell.length_a   1.000
_cell.length_b   1.000
_cell.length_c   1.000
_cell.angle_alpha   90.00
_cell.angle_beta   90.00
_cell.angle_gamma   90.00
#
_symmetry.space_group_name_H-M   'P 1'
#
loop_
_entity.id
_entity.type
_entity.pdbx_description
1 polymer ?
#
loop_
_entity_poly.entity_id
_entity_poly.type
_entity_poly.pdbx_seq_one_letter_code
_entity_poly.pdbx_strand_id
1 'polypeptide(L)'
;LLNYFEGTDSSLWSYIDFLKLNRTLIINSPPFKDQWNTLDGTWNRRFIQAGKELLDLTLGEAFESKVNLERAKSNLCSFWQEVIIERLRHQVQATYDKETLLTFDESGKFFGKQLRLPYNEEATSSDDKRAFDSTLDSDLISPVRAKK
;
A
#
# COMPACT_ATOMS: atom_id res chain seq x y z
N LEU A 1 -11.57 -13.89 11.15
CA LEU A 1 -11.82 -13.75 12.61
C LEU A 1 -12.06 -15.12 13.24
N LEU A 2 -13.02 -15.90 12.73
CA LEU A 2 -13.35 -17.23 13.25
C LEU A 2 -12.22 -18.26 13.13
N ASN A 3 -11.36 -18.14 12.11
CA ASN A 3 -10.20 -19.03 11.92
C ASN A 3 -9.24 -19.07 13.14
N TYR A 4 -9.26 -18.07 14.02
CA TYR A 4 -8.47 -18.11 15.25
C TYR A 4 -8.99 -19.15 16.25
N PHE A 5 -10.31 -19.34 16.29
CA PHE A 5 -11.00 -20.21 17.24
C PHE A 5 -11.16 -21.65 16.72
N GLU A 6 -10.96 -21.86 15.42
CA GLU A 6 -11.08 -23.20 14.80
C GLU A 6 -9.92 -24.11 15.23
N GLY A 7 -10.25 -25.27 15.79
CA GLY A 7 -9.29 -26.33 16.10
C GLY A 7 -8.38 -26.09 17.30
N THR A 8 -8.62 -25.04 18.09
CA THR A 8 -7.87 -24.75 19.33
C THR A 8 -8.76 -24.86 20.57
N ASP A 9 -8.21 -25.40 21.65
CA ASP A 9 -8.87 -25.40 22.96
C ASP A 9 -9.08 -23.95 23.44
N SER A 10 -10.27 -23.66 23.96
CA SER A 10 -10.65 -22.35 24.46
C SER A 10 -9.77 -21.87 25.62
N SER A 11 -9.15 -22.80 26.34
CA SER A 11 -8.15 -22.50 27.37
C SER A 11 -6.92 -21.78 26.81
N LEU A 12 -6.60 -21.99 25.53
CA LEU A 12 -5.43 -21.43 24.84
C LEU A 12 -5.71 -20.09 24.14
N TRP A 13 -6.98 -19.68 24.02
CA TRP A 13 -7.32 -18.43 23.36
C TRP A 13 -6.73 -17.24 24.13
N SER A 14 -5.96 -16.41 23.43
CA SER A 14 -5.33 -15.20 23.94
C SER A 14 -5.64 -14.02 23.03
N TYR A 15 -5.98 -12.90 23.65
CA TYR A 15 -6.33 -11.70 22.92
C TYR A 15 -5.15 -11.11 22.14
N ILE A 16 -3.94 -11.12 22.72
CA ILE A 16 -2.76 -10.59 22.02
C ILE A 16 -2.39 -11.45 20.81
N ASP A 17 -2.52 -12.77 20.91
CA ASP A 17 -2.21 -13.66 19.79
C ASP A 17 -3.26 -13.57 18.69
N PHE A 18 -4.53 -13.41 19.07
CA PHE A 18 -5.59 -13.06 18.14
C PHE A 18 -5.29 -11.76 17.37
N LEU A 19 -4.84 -10.71 18.07
CA LEU A 19 -4.49 -9.44 17.44
C LEU A 19 -3.30 -9.59 16.48
N LYS A 20 -2.27 -10.33 16.88
CA LYS A 20 -1.10 -10.61 16.01
C LYS A 20 -1.50 -11.39 14.76
N LEU A 21 -2.29 -12.46 14.90
CA LEU A 21 -2.74 -13.26 13.77
C LEU A 21 -3.55 -12.43 12.76
N ASN A 22 -4.39 -11.51 13.27
CA ASN A 22 -5.27 -10.69 12.44
C ASN A 22 -4.66 -9.32 12.09
N ARG A 23 -3.37 -9.08 12.34
CA ARG A 23 -2.73 -7.76 12.19
C ARG A 23 -2.94 -7.12 10.82
N THR A 24 -2.76 -7.89 9.75
CA THR A 24 -2.96 -7.42 8.37
C THR A 24 -4.41 -6.99 8.12
N LEU A 25 -5.38 -7.77 8.61
CA LEU A 25 -6.79 -7.46 8.50
C LEU A 25 -7.14 -6.22 9.33
N ILE A 26 -6.58 -6.10 10.54
CA ILE A 26 -6.74 -4.94 11.41
C ILE A 26 -6.27 -3.67 10.69
N ILE A 27 -5.07 -3.67 10.12
CA ILE A 27 -4.51 -2.49 9.43
C ILE A 27 -5.46 -1.99 8.34
N ASN A 28 -6.05 -2.90 7.57
CA ASN A 28 -6.90 -2.58 6.43
C ASN A 28 -8.39 -2.36 6.75
N SER A 29 -8.82 -2.57 8.01
CA SER A 29 -10.23 -2.53 8.38
C SER A 29 -10.64 -1.29 9.17
N PRO A 30 -11.86 -0.76 8.97
CA PRO A 30 -12.42 0.25 9.85
C PRO A 30 -12.58 -0.27 11.30
N PRO A 31 -12.50 0.62 12.30
CA PRO A 31 -12.36 2.07 12.17
C PRO A 31 -10.89 2.53 11.98
N PHE A 32 -10.67 3.50 11.09
CA PHE A 32 -9.37 4.18 10.87
C PHE A 32 -9.19 5.33 11.87
N LYS A 33 -9.28 5.02 13.16
CA LYS A 33 -9.09 6.00 14.25
C LYS A 33 -7.64 5.96 14.73
N ASP A 34 -7.12 7.12 15.09
CA ASP A 34 -5.75 7.27 15.62
C ASP A 34 -5.69 7.06 17.15
N GLN A 35 -6.86 6.84 17.77
CA GLN A 35 -6.97 6.59 19.20
C GLN A 35 -6.91 5.08 19.48
N TRP A 36 -5.80 4.64 20.07
CA TRP A 36 -5.54 3.23 20.37
C TRP A 36 -6.63 2.56 21.23
N ASN A 37 -7.19 3.29 22.21
CA ASN A 37 -8.23 2.79 23.11
C ASN A 37 -9.54 2.47 22.38
N THR A 38 -9.87 3.23 21.34
CA THR A 38 -11.05 3.01 20.49
C THR A 38 -10.87 1.77 19.62
N LEU A 39 -9.66 1.58 19.07
CA LEU A 39 -9.31 0.38 18.34
C LEU A 39 -9.39 -0.84 19.25
N ASP A 40 -8.73 -0.77 20.40
CA ASP A 40 -8.73 -1.84 21.39
C ASP A 40 -10.14 -2.23 21.83
N GLY A 41 -10.98 -1.26 22.20
CA GLY A 41 -12.36 -1.54 22.60
C GLY A 41 -13.17 -2.21 21.48
N THR A 42 -12.97 -1.80 20.23
CA THR A 42 -13.66 -2.39 19.08
C THR A 42 -13.23 -3.84 18.84
N TRP A 43 -11.93 -4.10 18.84
CA TRP A 43 -11.38 -5.43 18.57
C TRP A 43 -11.58 -6.39 19.73
N ASN A 44 -11.50 -5.90 20.97
CA ASN A 44 -11.87 -6.66 22.16
C ASN A 44 -13.33 -7.12 22.11
N ARG A 45 -14.25 -6.21 21.77
CA ARG A 45 -15.67 -6.56 21.64
C ARG A 45 -15.88 -7.65 20.58
N ARG A 46 -15.22 -7.54 19.42
CA ARG A 46 -15.29 -8.55 18.36
C ARG A 46 -14.74 -9.90 18.83
N PHE A 47 -13.62 -9.89 19.55
CA PHE A 47 -12.99 -11.10 20.07
C PHE A 47 -13.87 -11.80 21.10
N ILE A 48 -14.38 -11.06 22.09
CA ILE A 48 -15.28 -11.60 23.12
C ILE A 48 -16.55 -12.14 22.50
N GLN A 49 -17.17 -11.39 21.58
CA GLN A 49 -18.41 -11.81 20.92
C GLN A 49 -18.22 -13.13 20.15
N ALA A 50 -17.18 -13.21 19.32
CA ALA A 50 -16.89 -14.40 18.54
C ALA A 50 -16.55 -15.62 19.42
N GLY A 51 -15.83 -15.41 20.54
CA GLY A 51 -15.57 -16.49 21.49
C GLY A 51 -16.84 -16.96 22.22
N LYS A 52 -17.71 -16.02 22.63
CA LYS A 52 -18.99 -16.35 23.30
C LYS A 52 -19.99 -17.05 22.38
N GLU A 53 -19.92 -16.84 21.07
CA GLU A 53 -20.73 -17.58 20.09
C GLU A 53 -20.36 -19.07 20.02
N LEU A 54 -19.16 -19.44 20.48
CA LEU A 54 -18.62 -20.80 20.43
C LEU A 54 -18.59 -21.49 21.80
N LEU A 55 -18.90 -20.76 22.89
CA LEU A 55 -18.80 -21.24 24.26
C LEU A 55 -20.18 -21.22 24.92
N ASP A 56 -20.38 -22.17 25.83
CA ASP A 56 -21.53 -22.12 26.74
C ASP A 56 -21.43 -20.89 27.68
N LEU A 57 -22.57 -20.44 28.21
CA LEU A 57 -22.68 -19.24 29.04
C LEU A 57 -21.63 -19.11 30.15
N THR A 58 -21.40 -20.18 30.92
CA THR A 58 -20.45 -20.20 32.03
C THR A 58 -18.99 -20.07 31.57
N LEU A 59 -18.64 -20.73 30.47
CA LEU A 59 -17.32 -20.62 29.86
C LEU A 59 -17.12 -19.25 29.21
N GLY A 60 -18.17 -18.68 28.62
CA GLY A 60 -18.15 -17.35 28.03
C GLY A 60 -17.86 -16.23 29.04
N GLU A 61 -18.40 -16.31 30.25
CA GLU A 61 -18.11 -15.36 31.35
C GLU A 61 -16.68 -15.49 31.87
N ALA A 62 -16.20 -16.73 32.05
CA ALA A 62 -14.83 -17.01 32.44
C ALA A 62 -13.82 -16.52 31.38
N PHE A 63 -14.14 -16.73 30.11
CA PHE A 63 -13.36 -16.27 28.97
C PHE A 63 -13.27 -14.73 28.93
N GLU A 64 -14.40 -14.03 29.04
CA GLU A 64 -14.40 -12.56 29.08
C GLU A 64 -13.55 -12.02 30.24
N SER A 65 -13.67 -12.63 31.42
CA SER A 65 -12.87 -12.26 32.59
C SER A 65 -11.36 -12.44 32.33
N LYS A 66 -10.96 -13.57 31.72
CA LYS A 66 -9.58 -13.82 31.32
C LYS A 66 -9.07 -12.78 30.33
N VAL A 67 -9.86 -12.45 29.31
CA VAL A 67 -9.50 -11.43 28.30
C VAL A 67 -9.29 -10.06 28.93
N ASN A 68 -10.15 -9.66 29.87
CA ASN A 68 -9.99 -8.38 30.56
C ASN A 68 -8.72 -8.33 31.42
N LEU A 69 -8.31 -9.44 32.04
CA LEU A 69 -7.04 -9.55 32.75
C LEU A 69 -5.83 -9.48 31.80
N GLU A 70 -5.91 -10.10 30.62
CA GLU A 70 -4.88 -9.96 29.58
C GLU A 70 -4.79 -8.50 29.12
N ARG A 71 -5.92 -7.81 28.98
CA ARG A 71 -5.99 -6.41 28.54
C ARG A 71 -5.44 -5.40 29.53
N ALA A 72 -5.47 -5.72 30.82
CA ALA A 72 -4.86 -4.90 31.85
C ALA A 72 -3.31 -4.89 31.77
N LYS A 73 -2.69 -5.77 30.97
CA LYS A 73 -1.24 -5.79 30.75
C LYS A 73 -0.83 -4.66 29.80
N SER A 74 0.29 -4.01 30.08
CA SER A 74 0.75 -2.79 29.41
C SER A 74 1.19 -2.98 27.94
N ASN A 75 1.35 -4.21 27.48
CA ASN A 75 1.90 -4.53 26.16
C ASN A 75 0.95 -4.24 24.98
N LEU A 76 -0.34 -3.99 25.22
CA LEU A 76 -1.30 -3.69 24.16
C LEU A 76 -1.14 -2.29 23.57
N CYS A 77 -0.71 -1.31 24.36
CA CYS A 77 -0.56 0.07 23.88
C CYS A 77 0.45 0.13 22.73
N SER A 78 1.61 -0.51 22.89
CA SER A 78 2.66 -0.57 21.87
C SER A 78 2.18 -1.26 20.59
N PHE A 79 1.45 -2.38 20.70
CA PHE A 79 0.85 -3.05 19.54
C PHE A 79 -0.05 -2.09 18.73
N TRP A 80 -0.94 -1.37 19.42
CA TRP A 80 -1.87 -0.47 18.75
C TRP A 80 -1.17 0.75 18.14
N GLN A 81 -0.11 1.27 18.78
CA GLN A 81 0.72 2.33 18.21
C GLN A 81 1.37 1.90 16.90
N GLU A 82 1.93 0.69 16.84
CA GLU A 82 2.50 0.14 15.60
C GLU A 82 1.46 0.04 14.47
N VAL A 83 0.24 -0.42 14.79
CA VAL A 83 -0.87 -0.49 13.83
C VAL A 83 -1.24 0.90 13.29
N ILE A 84 -1.30 1.91 14.16
CA ILE A 84 -1.63 3.29 13.76
C ILE A 84 -0.53 3.85 12.86
N ILE A 85 0.75 3.66 13.21
CA ILE A 85 1.89 4.10 12.40
C ILE A 85 1.85 3.45 11.00
N GLU A 86 1.56 2.16 10.94
CA GLU A 86 1.51 1.45 9.65
C GLU A 86 0.35 1.92 8.78
N ARG A 87 -0.82 2.20 9.37
CA ARG A 87 -1.96 2.80 8.66
C ARG A 87 -1.63 4.18 8.10
N LEU A 88 -0.98 5.03 8.90
CA LEU A 88 -0.55 6.35 8.44
C LEU A 88 0.44 6.24 7.28
N ARG A 89 1.39 5.31 7.35
CA ARG A 89 2.32 5.03 6.25
C ARG A 89 1.58 4.63 4.97
N HIS A 90 0.56 3.77 5.05
CA HIS A 90 -0.25 3.39 3.89
C HIS A 90 -1.04 4.57 3.31
N GLN A 91 -1.55 5.48 4.15
CA GLN A 91 -2.24 6.69 3.67
C GLN A 91 -1.29 7.65 2.94
N VAL A 92 -0.09 7.85 3.48
CA VAL A 92 0.93 8.69 2.84
C VAL A 92 1.33 8.12 1.49
N GLN A 93 1.59 6.80 1.42
CA GLN A 93 1.93 6.13 0.17
C GLN A 93 0.80 6.28 -0.87
N ALA A 94 -0.45 6.03 -0.47
CA ALA A 94 -1.60 6.15 -1.37
C ALA A 94 -1.78 7.58 -1.91
N THR A 95 -1.46 8.59 -1.12
CA THR A 95 -1.49 10.00 -1.55
C THR A 95 -0.41 10.28 -2.59
N TYR A 96 0.83 9.85 -2.31
CA TYR A 96 1.95 10.00 -3.23
C TYR A 96 1.69 9.32 -4.58
N ASP A 97 1.19 8.08 -4.55
CA ASP A 97 0.88 7.32 -5.76
C ASP A 97 -0.20 8.03 -6.60
N LYS A 98 -1.22 8.58 -5.93
CA LYS A 98 -2.29 9.34 -6.58
C LYS A 98 -1.78 10.62 -7.22
N GLU A 99 -0.96 11.41 -6.52
CA GLU A 99 -0.40 12.66 -7.04
C GLU A 99 0.54 12.41 -8.23
N THR A 100 1.35 11.36 -8.13
CA THR A 100 2.23 10.92 -9.23
C THR A 100 1.43 10.55 -10.47
N LEU A 101 0.35 9.80 -10.31
CA LEU A 101 -0.54 9.41 -11.41
C LEU A 101 -1.21 10.62 -12.07
N LEU A 102 -1.70 11.58 -11.28
CA LEU A 102 -2.29 12.83 -11.79
C LEU A 102 -1.28 13.62 -12.62
N THR A 103 -0.04 13.73 -12.13
CA THR A 103 1.04 14.44 -12.84
C THR A 103 1.37 13.79 -14.19
N PHE A 104 1.40 12.45 -14.24
CA PHE A 104 1.62 11.73 -15.49
C PHE A 104 0.46 11.88 -16.48
N ASP A 105 -0.79 11.86 -16.00
CA ASP A 105 -1.98 12.09 -16.83
C ASP A 105 -1.97 13.51 -17.45
N GLU A 106 -1.66 14.52 -16.64
CA GLU A 106 -1.54 15.91 -17.12
C GLU A 106 -0.42 16.07 -18.16
N SER A 107 0.74 15.47 -17.90
CA SER A 107 1.88 15.47 -18.83
C SER A 107 1.54 14.77 -20.15
N GLY A 108 0.90 13.59 -20.08
CA GLY A 108 0.45 12.85 -21.25
C GLY A 108 -0.54 13.62 -22.11
N LYS A 109 -1.51 14.32 -21.48
CA LYS A 109 -2.44 15.23 -22.17
C LYS A 109 -1.72 16.39 -22.86
N PHE A 110 -0.72 16.98 -22.20
CA PHE A 110 0.07 18.07 -22.77
C PHE A 110 0.84 17.64 -24.03
N PHE A 111 1.63 16.55 -23.94
CA PHE A 111 2.38 16.04 -25.09
C PHE A 111 1.47 15.52 -26.21
N GLY A 112 0.35 14.88 -25.86
CA GLY A 112 -0.65 14.47 -26.84
C GLY A 112 -1.25 15.64 -27.62
N LYS A 113 -1.38 16.83 -27.02
CA LYS A 113 -1.79 18.05 -27.75
C LYS A 113 -0.70 18.56 -28.68
N GLN A 114 0.57 18.54 -28.27
CA GLN A 114 1.68 18.95 -29.14
C GLN A 114 1.80 18.07 -30.39
N LEU A 115 1.63 16.75 -30.24
CA LEU A 115 1.66 15.81 -31.37
C LEU A 115 0.46 15.92 -32.32
N ARG A 116 -0.65 16.53 -31.87
CA ARG A 116 -1.86 16.76 -32.69
C ARG A 116 -1.87 18.09 -33.43
N LEU A 117 -0.83 18.91 -33.28
CA LEU A 117 -0.69 20.09 -34.13
C LEU A 117 -0.59 19.61 -35.58
N PRO A 118 -1.42 20.13 -36.51
CA PRO A 118 -1.22 19.84 -37.92
C PRO A 118 0.21 20.24 -38.27
N TYR A 119 0.93 19.34 -38.92
CA TYR A 119 2.19 19.68 -39.56
C TYR A 119 1.83 20.77 -40.58
N ASN A 120 2.06 22.03 -40.22
CA ASN A 120 1.95 23.11 -41.19
C ASN A 120 3.10 22.87 -42.16
N GLU A 121 2.78 22.24 -43.29
CA GLU A 121 3.56 22.38 -44.52
C GLU A 121 3.52 23.86 -44.89
N GLU A 122 4.33 24.68 -44.22
CA GLU A 122 4.79 25.91 -44.82
C GLU A 122 5.68 25.47 -45.98
N ALA A 123 5.06 25.51 -47.16
CA ALA A 123 5.68 25.40 -48.44
C ALA A 123 6.96 26.24 -48.47
N THR A 124 8.11 25.60 -48.35
CA THR A 124 9.38 26.13 -48.86
C THR A 124 9.34 26.05 -50.38
N SER A 125 8.54 26.93 -50.97
CA SER A 125 8.75 27.39 -52.34
C SER A 125 9.99 28.28 -52.33
N SER A 126 11.16 27.70 -52.54
CA SER A 126 12.29 28.41 -53.13
C SER A 126 13.19 27.41 -53.83
N ASP A 127 13.23 27.52 -55.15
CA ASP A 127 14.21 26.89 -56.02
C ASP A 127 15.63 26.96 -55.44
N ASP A 128 16.26 25.80 -55.22
CA ASP A 128 17.71 25.69 -55.35
C ASP A 128 18.04 24.31 -55.92
N LYS A 129 18.07 24.23 -57.26
CA LYS A 129 18.69 23.13 -57.98
C LYS A 129 20.19 23.20 -57.75
N ARG A 130 20.69 22.53 -56.71
CA ARG A 130 22.11 22.15 -56.66
C ARG A 130 22.29 20.71 -57.10
N ALA A 131 23.17 20.60 -58.08
CA ALA A 131 23.56 19.41 -58.78
C ALA A 131 23.98 18.30 -57.80
N PHE A 132 23.48 17.11 -58.12
CA PHE A 132 23.99 15.84 -57.64
C PHE A 132 25.43 15.70 -58.17
N ASP A 133 26.42 15.90 -57.31
CA ASP A 133 27.79 15.47 -57.58
C ASP A 133 28.16 14.36 -56.59
N SER A 134 28.20 13.16 -57.14
CA SER A 134 28.56 11.93 -56.46
C SER A 134 30.07 11.81 -56.43
N THR A 135 30.69 12.16 -55.30
CA THR A 135 32.03 11.66 -54.98
C THR A 135 31.96 10.89 -53.67
N LEU A 136 31.92 9.57 -53.82
CA LEU A 136 32.22 8.60 -52.78
C LEU A 136 33.68 8.78 -52.36
N ASP A 137 33.92 9.14 -51.10
CA ASP A 137 35.14 8.73 -50.42
C ASP A 137 34.76 8.03 -49.11
N SER A 138 34.89 6.71 -49.21
CA SER A 138 35.18 5.75 -48.15
C SER A 138 36.41 6.20 -47.37
N ASP A 139 36.51 5.73 -46.11
CA ASP A 139 37.70 5.76 -45.23
C ASP A 139 37.65 6.90 -44.17
N LEU A 140 37.66 6.70 -42.85
CA LEU A 140 38.10 5.58 -42.02
C LEU A 140 37.37 5.56 -40.67
N ILE A 141 36.90 4.37 -40.29
CA ILE A 141 36.66 3.99 -38.91
C ILE A 141 38.02 3.72 -38.25
N SER A 142 38.23 4.25 -37.05
CA SER A 142 39.15 3.62 -36.09
C SER A 142 38.68 3.80 -34.64
N PRO A 143 38.54 2.71 -33.86
CA PRO A 143 38.21 2.75 -32.44
C PRO A 143 39.49 2.81 -31.59
N VAL A 144 39.51 3.68 -30.57
CA VAL A 144 40.59 3.64 -29.56
C VAL A 144 40.14 2.86 -28.33
N ARG A 145 40.99 1.88 -28.07
CA ARG A 145 40.93 0.76 -27.13
C ARG A 145 41.25 1.17 -25.69
N ALA A 146 40.64 0.45 -24.76
CA ALA A 146 40.95 0.38 -23.34
C ALA A 146 42.45 0.20 -23.01
N LYS A 147 42.89 0.77 -21.89
CA LYS A 147 44.09 0.34 -21.17
C LYS A 147 43.76 0.12 -19.68
N LYS A 148 43.78 -1.17 -19.35
CA LYS A 148 44.28 -1.88 -18.16
C LYS A 148 44.70 -1.05 -16.95
#